data_AF-A0A521NCN5-F1
#
_entry.id   AF-A0A521NCN5-F1
#
_cell.length_a   1.000
_cell.length_b   1.000
_cell.length_c   1.000
_cell.angle_alpha   90.00
_cell.angle_beta   90.00
_cell.angle_gamma   90.00
#
_symmetry.space_group_name_H-M   'P 1'
#
loop_
_entity.id
_entity.type
_entity.pdbx_description
1 polymer ?
#
loop_
_entity_poly.entity_id
_entity_poly.type
_entity_poly.pdbx_seq_one_letter_code
_entity_poly.pdbx_strand_id
1 'polypeptide(L)'
;MHAGFRSQQAGMADLVVRWRSGGIEIRELHGALIPALQQFLQHLDAHHRIESGHYFPAMQRIEPRIEAGVALLDRDHDAIHAHIDALVTTGRAFHQAVTTGGAEADDRLRRLADALDRARPELARHLDDEEDIVIPLIALRGDPLAI
;
A
#
# COMPACT_ATOMS: atom_id res chain seq x y z
N MET A 1 -1.99 -1.52 13.26
CA MET A 1 -1.13 -1.51 12.07
C MET A 1 -1.85 -0.91 10.86
N HIS A 2 -2.99 -1.45 10.43
CA HIS A 2 -3.75 -0.98 9.23
C HIS A 2 -4.13 0.50 9.24
N ALA A 3 -4.49 1.06 10.40
CA ALA A 3 -4.70 2.50 10.54
C ALA A 3 -3.48 3.34 10.09
N GLY A 4 -2.26 2.81 10.26
CA GLY A 4 -1.04 3.42 9.75
C GLY A 4 -0.98 3.44 8.23
N PHE A 5 -1.31 2.35 7.55
CA PHE A 5 -1.39 2.32 6.07
C PHE A 5 -2.43 3.29 5.53
N ARG A 6 -3.63 3.32 6.14
CA ARG A 6 -4.67 4.28 5.79
C ARG A 6 -4.20 5.72 5.97
N SER A 7 -3.51 6.02 7.07
CA SER A 7 -2.94 7.36 7.32
C SER A 7 -1.83 7.74 6.32
N GLN A 8 -0.96 6.79 5.95
CA GLN A 8 0.11 7.04 4.97
C GLN A 8 -0.46 7.29 3.58
N GLN A 9 -1.46 6.51 3.13
CA GLN A 9 -2.16 6.75 1.87
C GLN A 9 -2.87 8.10 1.85
N ALA A 10 -3.58 8.45 2.93
CA ALA A 10 -4.25 9.75 3.06
C ALA A 10 -3.24 10.90 2.95
N GLY A 11 -2.12 10.83 3.66
CA GLY A 11 -1.06 11.85 3.59
C GLY A 11 -0.49 12.03 2.18
N MET A 12 -0.24 10.94 1.45
CA MET A 12 0.19 11.02 0.04
C MET A 12 -0.90 11.58 -0.88
N ALA A 13 -2.17 11.22 -0.66
CA ALA A 13 -3.29 11.74 -1.42
C ALA A 13 -3.46 13.26 -1.21
N ASP A 14 -3.32 13.75 0.02
CA ASP A 14 -3.39 15.18 0.35
C ASP A 14 -2.29 15.98 -0.35
N LEU A 15 -1.07 15.44 -0.40
CA LEU A 15 0.03 16.03 -1.17
C LEU A 15 -0.31 16.16 -2.65
N VAL A 16 -0.87 15.12 -3.26
CA VAL A 16 -1.33 15.13 -4.66
C VAL A 16 -2.47 16.12 -4.88
N VAL A 17 -3.43 16.20 -3.96
CA VAL A 17 -4.55 17.17 -4.02
C VAL A 17 -4.03 18.61 -3.97
N ARG A 18 -3.13 18.91 -3.02
CA ARG A 18 -2.49 20.24 -2.92
C ARG A 18 -1.75 20.58 -4.20
N TRP A 19 -1.08 19.62 -4.83
CA TRP A 19 -0.39 19.86 -6.10
C TRP A 19 -1.38 20.14 -7.24
N ARG A 20 -2.45 19.33 -7.36
CA ARG A 20 -3.51 19.54 -8.36
C ARG A 20 -4.18 20.90 -8.23
N SER A 21 -4.26 21.45 -7.01
CA SER A 21 -4.82 22.78 -6.76
C SER A 21 -3.79 23.93 -6.86
N GLY A 22 -2.53 23.65 -7.22
CA GLY A 22 -1.46 24.65 -7.29
C GLY A 22 -0.98 25.17 -5.93
N GLY A 23 -1.25 24.44 -4.83
CA GLY A 23 -0.90 24.82 -3.45
C GLY A 23 0.42 24.22 -2.93
N ILE A 24 1.20 23.57 -3.79
CA ILE A 24 2.55 23.06 -3.50
C ILE A 24 3.34 22.95 -4.80
N GLU A 25 4.57 23.44 -4.79
CA GLU A 25 5.48 23.39 -5.93
C GLU A 25 6.09 22.01 -6.12
N ILE A 26 6.42 21.64 -7.35
CA ILE A 26 6.87 20.28 -7.71
C ILE A 26 8.11 19.80 -6.92
N ARG A 27 9.04 20.71 -6.59
CA ARG A 27 10.24 20.37 -5.81
C ARG A 27 9.93 20.13 -4.33
N GLU A 28 9.03 20.93 -3.76
CA GLU A 28 8.56 20.73 -2.38
C GLU A 28 7.77 19.44 -2.27
N LEU A 29 6.88 19.20 -3.24
CA LEU A 29 6.12 17.96 -3.35
C LEU A 29 7.04 16.75 -3.47
N HIS A 30 8.07 16.80 -4.33
CA HIS A 30 9.05 15.73 -4.47
C HIS A 30 9.73 15.39 -3.14
N GLY A 31 10.16 16.40 -2.39
CA GLY A 31 10.80 16.25 -1.09
C GLY A 31 9.91 15.61 -0.02
N ALA A 32 8.58 15.76 -0.13
CA ALA A 32 7.62 15.15 0.78
C ALA A 32 7.11 13.78 0.29
N LEU A 33 6.73 13.67 -0.98
CA LEU A 33 6.03 12.52 -1.54
C LEU A 33 6.94 11.31 -1.74
N ILE A 34 8.18 11.51 -2.22
CA ILE A 34 9.08 10.37 -2.49
C ILE A 34 9.47 9.62 -1.20
N PRO A 35 9.90 10.29 -0.12
CA PRO A 35 10.21 9.58 1.13
C PRO A 35 8.99 8.91 1.76
N ALA A 36 7.81 9.54 1.67
CA ALA A 36 6.56 8.96 2.17
C ALA A 36 6.18 7.69 1.38
N LEU A 37 6.27 7.75 0.05
CA LEU A 37 6.03 6.61 -0.83
C LEU A 37 6.98 5.45 -0.53
N GLN A 38 8.28 5.73 -0.38
CA GLN A 38 9.27 4.70 -0.09
C GLN A 38 8.99 3.97 1.23
N GLN A 39 8.69 4.71 2.30
CA GLN A 39 8.34 4.11 3.59
C GLN A 39 7.07 3.28 3.51
N PHE A 40 6.03 3.81 2.86
CA PHE A 40 4.78 3.09 2.66
C PHE A 40 4.99 1.76 1.93
N LEU A 41 5.69 1.77 0.79
CA LEU A 41 5.92 0.57 -0.01
C LEU A 41 6.76 -0.47 0.72
N GLN A 42 7.80 -0.06 1.45
CA GLN A 42 8.62 -0.98 2.25
C GLN A 42 7.83 -1.65 3.37
N HIS A 43 6.99 -0.88 4.07
CA HIS A 43 6.17 -1.42 5.15
C HIS A 43 5.08 -2.35 4.62
N LEU A 44 4.43 -1.98 3.50
CA LEU A 44 3.35 -2.77 2.91
C LEU A 44 3.87 -4.11 2.36
N ASP A 45 4.98 -4.10 1.61
CA ASP A 45 5.62 -5.33 1.11
C ASP A 45 6.02 -6.27 2.26
N ALA A 46 6.65 -5.73 3.31
CA ALA A 46 7.07 -6.53 4.45
C ALA A 46 5.87 -7.15 5.20
N HIS A 47 4.78 -6.39 5.36
CA HIS A 47 3.54 -6.86 5.99
C HIS A 47 2.92 -8.02 5.22
N HIS A 48 2.65 -7.85 3.93
CA HIS A 48 2.03 -8.91 3.11
C HIS A 48 2.89 -10.17 3.05
N ARG A 49 4.22 -10.02 2.95
CA ARG A 49 5.14 -11.17 2.95
C ARG A 49 5.06 -11.98 4.25
N ILE A 50 4.87 -11.31 5.39
CA ILE A 50 4.71 -11.97 6.68
C ILE A 50 3.34 -12.66 6.77
N GLU A 51 2.27 -12.02 6.29
CA GLU A 51 0.95 -12.65 6.23
C GLU A 51 0.95 -13.90 5.36
N SER A 52 1.25 -13.76 4.07
CA SER A 52 1.22 -14.87 3.11
C SER A 52 2.17 -16.01 3.52
N GLY A 53 3.37 -15.65 4.01
CA GLY A 53 4.40 -16.63 4.34
C GLY A 53 4.20 -17.36 5.66
N HIS A 54 3.52 -16.73 6.62
CA HIS A 54 3.49 -17.21 8.00
C HIS A 54 2.09 -17.23 8.62
N TYR A 55 1.42 -16.08 8.71
CA TYR A 55 0.15 -16.00 9.43
C TYR A 55 -0.97 -16.75 8.71
N PHE A 56 -1.16 -16.52 7.41
CA PHE A 56 -2.24 -17.16 6.65
C PHE A 56 -2.17 -18.69 6.69
N PRO A 57 -1.01 -19.34 6.45
CA PRO A 57 -0.88 -20.78 6.63
C PRO A 57 -1.15 -21.25 8.06
N ALA A 58 -0.76 -20.49 9.08
CA ALA A 58 -1.00 -20.85 10.48
C ALA A 58 -2.49 -20.76 10.83
N MET A 59 -3.16 -19.69 10.40
CA MET A 59 -4.59 -19.48 10.61
C MET A 59 -5.43 -20.57 9.95
N GLN A 60 -5.11 -20.98 8.73
CA GLN A 60 -5.80 -22.08 8.04
C GLN A 60 -5.66 -23.44 8.77
N ARG A 61 -4.54 -23.68 9.46
CA ARG A 61 -4.37 -24.89 10.29
C ARG A 61 -5.23 -24.85 11.56
N ILE A 62 -5.37 -23.67 12.16
CA ILE A 62 -6.13 -23.48 13.40
C ILE A 62 -7.64 -23.49 13.15
N GLU A 63 -8.09 -22.85 12.07
CA GLU A 63 -9.51 -22.74 11.72
C GLU A 63 -9.69 -22.98 10.20
N PRO A 64 -9.83 -24.25 9.77
CA PRO A 64 -9.98 -24.57 8.35
C PRO A 64 -11.21 -23.91 7.69
N ARG A 65 -12.22 -23.51 8.47
CA ARG A 65 -13.45 -22.91 7.93
C ARG A 65 -13.24 -21.52 7.31
N ILE A 66 -12.13 -20.84 7.62
CA ILE A 66 -11.81 -19.53 7.03
C ILE A 66 -10.95 -19.62 5.76
N GLU A 67 -10.64 -20.83 5.28
CA GLU A 67 -9.77 -21.06 4.11
C GLU A 67 -10.15 -20.20 2.90
N ALA A 68 -11.45 -20.12 2.57
CA ALA A 68 -11.92 -19.34 1.44
C ALA A 68 -11.67 -17.82 1.61
N GLY A 69 -11.80 -17.31 2.84
CA GLY A 69 -11.50 -15.91 3.17
C GLY A 69 -10.01 -15.62 3.10
N VAL A 70 -9.18 -16.47 3.69
CA VAL A 70 -7.71 -16.34 3.60
C VAL A 70 -7.23 -16.42 2.15
N ALA A 71 -7.78 -17.35 1.37
CA ALA A 71 -7.43 -17.47 -0.05
C ALA A 71 -7.88 -16.24 -0.87
N LEU A 72 -8.90 -15.50 -0.44
CA LEU A 72 -9.25 -14.22 -1.04
C LEU A 72 -8.20 -13.15 -0.71
N LEU A 73 -7.84 -13.02 0.57
CA LEU A 73 -6.82 -12.05 1.02
C LEU A 73 -5.48 -12.28 0.32
N ASP A 74 -5.05 -13.53 0.20
CA ASP A 74 -3.78 -13.89 -0.46
C ASP A 74 -3.79 -13.57 -1.97
N ARG A 75 -4.95 -13.71 -2.65
CA ARG A 75 -5.08 -13.24 -4.04
C ARG A 75 -5.11 -11.73 -4.16
N ASP A 76 -5.70 -11.03 -3.18
CA ASP A 76 -5.66 -9.57 -3.15
C ASP A 76 -4.21 -9.08 -2.97
N HIS A 77 -3.34 -9.81 -2.27
CA HIS A 77 -1.90 -9.49 -2.21
C HIS A 77 -1.24 -9.47 -3.58
N ASP A 78 -1.54 -10.42 -4.47
CA ASP A 78 -1.00 -10.43 -5.83
C ASP A 78 -1.42 -9.18 -6.62
N ALA A 79 -2.69 -8.78 -6.51
CA ALA A 79 -3.20 -7.57 -7.15
C ALA A 79 -2.54 -6.30 -6.56
N ILE A 80 -2.39 -6.23 -5.25
CA ILE A 80 -1.72 -5.10 -4.58
C ILE A 80 -0.24 -5.05 -4.92
N HIS A 81 0.45 -6.18 -5.07
CA HIS A 81 1.84 -6.20 -5.52
C HIS A 81 2.01 -5.63 -6.93
N ALA A 82 1.06 -5.86 -7.85
CA ALA A 82 1.07 -5.19 -9.14
C ALA A 82 0.94 -3.65 -9.00
N HIS A 83 0.16 -3.17 -8.03
CA HIS A 83 0.11 -1.75 -7.69
C HIS A 83 1.42 -1.23 -7.08
N ILE A 84 2.07 -2.00 -6.19
CA ILE A 84 3.39 -1.67 -5.64
C ILE A 84 4.41 -1.50 -6.77
N ASP A 85 4.46 -2.42 -7.73
CA ASP A 85 5.39 -2.34 -8.87
C ASP A 85 5.14 -1.09 -9.74
N ALA A 86 3.87 -0.77 -9.98
CA ALA A 86 3.49 0.44 -10.70
C ALA A 86 3.91 1.72 -9.94
N LEU A 87 3.72 1.74 -8.62
CA LEU A 87 4.11 2.84 -7.75
C LEU A 87 5.64 3.01 -7.66
N VAL A 88 6.40 1.91 -7.57
CA VAL A 88 7.87 1.93 -7.61
C VAL A 88 8.34 2.52 -8.95
N THR A 89 7.78 2.05 -10.05
CA THR A 89 8.17 2.46 -11.40
C THR A 89 7.88 3.94 -11.64
N THR A 90 6.65 4.38 -11.34
CA THR A 90 6.23 5.78 -11.52
C THR A 90 6.94 6.72 -10.54
N GLY A 91 7.13 6.29 -9.28
CA GLY A 91 7.87 7.03 -8.26
C GLY A 91 9.33 7.24 -8.64
N ARG A 92 10.00 6.21 -9.15
CA ARG A 92 11.37 6.31 -9.67
C ARG A 92 11.47 7.28 -10.84
N ALA A 93 10.54 7.17 -11.80
CA ALA A 93 10.52 8.05 -12.96
C ALA A 93 10.32 9.52 -12.57
N PHE A 94 9.40 9.81 -11.64
CA PHE A 94 9.19 11.14 -11.10
C PHE A 94 10.44 11.66 -10.38
N HIS A 95 11.03 10.84 -9.51
CA HIS A 95 12.26 11.20 -8.79
C HIS A 95 13.40 11.55 -9.75
N GLN A 96 13.60 10.77 -10.81
CA GLN A 96 14.62 11.02 -11.83
C GLN A 96 14.34 12.31 -12.62
N ALA A 97 13.09 12.56 -13.02
CA ALA A 97 12.74 13.77 -13.78
C ALA A 97 13.02 15.05 -12.98
N VAL A 98 12.71 15.06 -11.67
CA VAL A 98 12.98 16.22 -10.81
C VAL A 98 14.48 16.42 -10.57
N THR A 99 15.22 15.35 -10.28
CA THR A 99 16.65 15.45 -9.95
C THR A 99 17.54 15.80 -11.14
N THR A 100 17.12 15.45 -12.35
CA THR A 100 17.82 15.79 -13.60
C THR A 100 17.37 17.13 -14.20
N GLY A 101 16.35 17.78 -13.63
CA GLY A 101 15.81 19.05 -14.14
C GLY A 101 15.09 18.91 -15.49
N GLY A 102 14.56 17.72 -15.80
CA GLY A 102 13.90 17.45 -17.06
C GLY A 102 12.53 18.14 -17.19
N ALA A 103 12.19 18.58 -18.40
CA ALA A 103 10.88 19.20 -18.71
C ALA A 103 9.68 18.25 -18.52
N GLU A 104 9.93 16.95 -18.33
CA GLU A 104 8.90 15.92 -18.14
C GLU A 104 8.38 15.78 -16.70
N ALA A 105 8.92 16.54 -15.73
CA ALA A 105 8.63 16.33 -14.32
C ALA A 105 7.12 16.35 -13.98
N ASP A 106 6.36 17.28 -14.58
CA ASP A 106 4.91 17.36 -14.41
C ASP A 106 4.17 16.14 -14.98
N ASP A 107 4.60 15.62 -16.14
CA ASP A 107 4.01 14.42 -16.74
C ASP A 107 4.29 13.19 -15.86
N ARG A 108 5.53 13.03 -15.39
CA ARG A 108 5.89 11.92 -14.50
C ARG A 108 5.14 11.98 -13.18
N LEU A 109 4.94 13.18 -12.65
CA LEU A 109 4.13 13.40 -11.44
C LEU A 109 2.66 13.03 -11.67
N ARG A 110 2.05 13.41 -12.80
CA ARG A 110 0.68 12.99 -13.14
C ARG A 110 0.54 11.47 -13.13
N ARG A 111 1.50 10.75 -13.74
CA ARG A 111 1.47 9.28 -13.76
C ARG A 111 1.60 8.65 -12.37
N LEU A 112 2.43 9.22 -11.50
CA LEU A 112 2.52 8.77 -10.11
C LEU A 112 1.22 9.05 -9.33
N ALA A 113 0.63 10.23 -9.52
CA ALA A 113 -0.65 10.58 -8.91
C ALA A 113 -1.77 9.62 -9.34
N ASP A 114 -1.83 9.28 -10.63
CA ASP A 114 -2.80 8.32 -11.16
C ASP A 114 -2.57 6.91 -10.60
N ALA A 115 -1.30 6.49 -10.43
CA ALA A 115 -0.99 5.20 -9.81
C ALA A 115 -1.42 5.15 -8.33
N LEU A 116 -1.22 6.23 -7.56
CA LEU A 116 -1.69 6.35 -6.19
C LEU A 116 -3.22 6.26 -6.10
N ASP A 117 -3.93 6.97 -6.98
CA ASP A 117 -5.40 6.94 -7.01
C ASP A 117 -5.96 5.57 -7.39
N ARG A 118 -5.28 4.83 -8.27
CA ARG A 118 -5.66 3.46 -8.67
C ARG A 118 -5.43 2.42 -7.58
N ALA A 119 -4.35 2.55 -6.81
CA ALA A 119 -4.02 1.57 -5.77
C ALA A 119 -4.92 1.69 -4.52
N ARG A 120 -5.46 2.90 -4.26
CA ARG A 120 -6.19 3.22 -3.02
C ARG A 120 -7.43 2.34 -2.77
N PRO A 121 -8.36 2.15 -3.72
CA PRO A 121 -9.59 1.40 -3.44
C PRO A 121 -9.35 -0.07 -3.12
N GLU A 122 -8.41 -0.71 -3.84
CA GLU A 122 -8.11 -2.12 -3.63
C GLU A 122 -7.43 -2.36 -2.28
N LEU A 123 -6.44 -1.53 -1.92
CA LEU A 123 -5.84 -1.65 -0.60
C LEU A 123 -6.83 -1.36 0.53
N ALA A 124 -7.70 -0.35 0.38
CA ALA A 124 -8.70 -0.04 1.41
C ALA A 124 -9.64 -1.23 1.66
N ARG A 125 -10.18 -1.82 0.58
CA ARG A 125 -11.03 -3.01 0.66
C ARG A 125 -10.28 -4.19 1.28
N HIS A 126 -9.05 -4.44 0.86
CA HIS A 126 -8.24 -5.52 1.39
C HIS A 126 -8.02 -5.40 2.91
N LEU A 127 -7.68 -4.20 3.40
CA LEU A 127 -7.51 -3.96 4.84
C LEU A 127 -8.81 -4.13 5.63
N ASP A 128 -9.95 -3.75 5.05
CA ASP A 128 -11.28 -3.95 5.65
C ASP A 128 -11.62 -5.45 5.72
N ASP A 129 -11.42 -6.18 4.60
CA ASP A 129 -11.67 -7.62 4.51
C ASP A 129 -10.77 -8.41 5.49
N GLU A 130 -9.50 -8.03 5.61
CA GLU A 130 -8.58 -8.64 6.57
C GLU A 130 -9.03 -8.35 8.01
N GLU A 131 -9.45 -7.13 8.33
CA GLU A 131 -9.99 -6.80 9.65
C GLU A 131 -11.23 -7.63 10.01
N ASP A 132 -12.11 -7.90 9.04
CA ASP A 132 -13.32 -8.72 9.24
C ASP A 132 -13.03 -10.22 9.38
N ILE A 133 -11.97 -10.73 8.75
CA ILE A 133 -11.64 -12.16 8.72
C ILE A 133 -10.64 -12.53 9.84
N VAL A 134 -9.56 -11.77 9.96
CA VAL A 134 -8.39 -12.11 10.78
C VAL A 134 -8.54 -11.69 12.23
N ILE A 135 -9.03 -10.47 12.49
CA ILE A 135 -9.12 -9.94 13.87
C ILE A 135 -10.04 -10.79 14.75
N PRO A 136 -11.24 -11.22 14.29
CA PRO A 136 -12.08 -12.12 15.08
C PRO A 136 -11.40 -13.45 15.37
N LEU A 137 -10.63 -13.99 14.43
CA LEU A 137 -9.91 -15.24 14.63
C LEU A 137 -8.86 -15.10 15.74
N ILE A 138 -8.03 -14.05 15.69
CA ILE A 138 -7.01 -13.80 16.72
C ILE A 138 -7.67 -13.63 18.09
N ALA A 139 -8.80 -12.91 18.17
CA ALA A 139 -9.53 -12.75 19.42
C ALA A 139 -10.08 -14.07 19.99
N LEU A 140 -10.47 -15.01 19.11
CA LEU A 140 -11.05 -16.31 19.50
C LEU A 140 -10.01 -17.39 19.78
N ARG A 141 -8.87 -17.36 19.09
CA ARG A 141 -7.87 -18.45 19.09
C ARG A 141 -6.49 -18.05 19.62
N GLY A 142 -6.26 -16.76 19.88
CA GLY A 142 -4.94 -16.22 20.23
C GLY A 142 -4.07 -15.97 18.99
N ASP A 143 -2.84 -15.55 19.24
CA ASP A 143 -1.84 -15.32 18.18
C ASP A 143 -1.50 -16.65 17.45
N PRO A 144 -1.76 -16.77 16.14
CA PRO A 144 -1.48 -17.98 15.35
C PRO A 144 -0.02 -18.43 15.34
N LEU A 145 0.93 -17.52 15.62
CA LEU A 145 2.36 -17.83 15.66
C LEU A 145 2.88 -18.09 17.08
N ALA A 146 2.05 -17.91 18.11
CA ALA A 146 2.40 -18.17 19.51
C ALA A 146 2.11 -19.62 19.97
N ILE A 147 1.70 -20.49 19.04
CA ILE A 147 1.33 -21.90 19.28
C ILE A 147 2.50 -22.84 18.98
#